data_AF-A0A177C6E0-F1
#
_entry.id   AF-A0A177C6E0-F1
#
_cell.length_a   1.000
_cell.length_b   1.000
_cell.length_c   1.000
_cell.angle_alpha   90.00
_cell.angle_beta   90.00
_cell.angle_gamma   90.00
#
_symmetry.space_group_name_H-M   'P 1'
#
loop_
_entity.id
_entity.type
_entity.pdbx_description
1 polymer ?
#
loop_
_entity_poly.entity_id
_entity_poly.type
_entity_poly.pdbx_seq_one_letter_code
_entity_poly.pdbx_strand_id
1 'polypeptide(L)'
;MTGGSQTGTNWLHTSDGCPGWASYFLSLGYTFTSGKKFKIWPQAHFHLQWPRTGEPDHQSFDNFFATGSYGWGEGDRRTDAGIIALEPEGPPFENQIIGTWPARPYGIGSLPLTFDPPITDVAKDLPTQRINLTRSDRSNCIVQQNPPKRLSNLANFPVLFYVTEASYHAYYDYCTLAFREQAGMQVDYIDLPEVGIRDNGHFSFMEKSNLRIAPLLNAWIQKFV
;
A
#
# COMPACT_ATOMS: atom_id res chain seq x y z
N MET A 1 -3.58 -12.67 1.47
CA MET A 1 -4.13 -11.83 2.56
C MET A 1 -3.15 -11.89 3.72
N THR A 2 -2.40 -10.83 4.05
CA THR A 2 -1.20 -10.86 4.95
C THR A 2 -0.63 -9.50 5.42
N GLY A 3 -0.72 -9.12 6.69
CA GLY A 3 -0.19 -7.88 7.27
C GLY A 3 1.32 -7.89 7.49
N GLY A 4 1.98 -6.77 7.22
CA GLY A 4 3.43 -6.62 7.39
C GLY A 4 3.89 -6.68 8.85
N SER A 5 4.94 -7.48 9.07
CA SER A 5 5.85 -7.45 10.24
C SER A 5 5.39 -8.14 11.54
N GLN A 6 5.13 -9.45 11.46
CA GLN A 6 5.24 -10.47 12.55
C GLN A 6 4.58 -10.24 13.92
N THR A 7 3.45 -9.53 14.05
CA THR A 7 2.76 -9.43 15.35
C THR A 7 1.25 -9.68 15.27
N GLY A 8 0.84 -10.74 14.58
CA GLY A 8 -0.53 -11.26 14.73
C GLY A 8 -0.75 -11.97 16.07
N THR A 9 0.26 -12.67 16.59
CA THR A 9 0.13 -13.52 17.80
C THR A 9 0.77 -12.93 19.05
N ASN A 10 1.84 -12.12 18.93
CA ASN A 10 2.59 -11.60 20.08
C ASN A 10 2.18 -10.18 20.53
N TRP A 11 1.20 -9.56 19.86
CA TRP A 11 0.77 -8.17 20.14
C TRP A 11 -0.55 -8.09 20.90
N LEU A 12 -1.43 -9.08 20.72
CA LEU A 12 -2.74 -9.13 21.34
C LEU A 12 -2.65 -9.61 22.79
N HIS A 13 -1.81 -10.62 23.03
CA HIS A 13 -1.56 -11.16 24.37
C HIS A 13 -0.08 -11.56 24.55
N THR A 14 0.41 -11.54 25.78
CA THR A 14 1.65 -12.25 26.17
C THR A 14 1.42 -13.76 26.09
N SER A 15 2.49 -14.58 26.08
CA SER A 15 2.38 -16.05 25.95
C SER A 15 1.59 -16.74 27.06
N ASP A 16 1.34 -16.05 28.17
CA ASP A 16 0.53 -16.45 29.32
C ASP A 16 -0.87 -15.81 29.36
N GLY A 17 -1.27 -15.09 28.30
CA GLY A 17 -2.65 -14.61 28.09
C GLY A 17 -2.96 -13.21 28.61
N CYS A 18 -1.99 -12.46 29.15
CA CYS A 18 -2.20 -11.07 29.56
C CYS A 18 -2.26 -10.11 28.36
N PRO A 19 -2.97 -8.96 28.42
CA PRO A 19 -3.08 -8.02 27.30
C PRO A 19 -1.71 -7.51 26.82
N GLY A 20 -1.47 -7.58 25.51
CA GLY A 20 -0.24 -7.10 24.87
C GLY A 20 -0.25 -5.60 24.55
N TRP A 21 0.84 -5.10 23.97
CA TRP A 21 1.03 -3.67 23.68
C TRP A 21 -0.04 -3.13 22.71
N ALA A 22 -0.60 -3.99 21.85
CA ALA A 22 -1.75 -3.65 21.00
C ALA A 22 -2.94 -3.21 21.84
N SER A 23 -3.33 -4.03 22.82
CA SER A 23 -4.48 -3.77 23.69
C SER A 23 -4.27 -2.52 24.54
N TYR A 24 -3.03 -2.26 24.96
CA TYR A 24 -2.67 -1.04 25.69
C TYR A 24 -2.81 0.23 24.83
N PHE A 25 -2.26 0.27 23.62
CA PHE A 25 -2.38 1.45 22.75
C PHE A 25 -3.80 1.62 22.16
N LEU A 26 -4.54 0.53 21.97
CA LEU A 26 -5.97 0.55 21.63
C LEU A 26 -6.81 1.17 22.76
N SER A 27 -6.46 0.93 24.04
CA SER A 27 -7.13 1.56 25.19
C SER A 27 -6.91 3.07 25.32
N LEU A 28 -5.91 3.61 24.60
CA LEU A 28 -5.53 5.02 24.59
C LEU A 28 -6.03 5.78 23.35
N GLY A 29 -6.75 5.14 22.43
CA GLY A 29 -7.54 5.82 21.40
C GLY A 29 -6.78 6.31 20.15
N TYR A 30 -5.66 5.69 19.76
CA TYR A 30 -4.95 6.02 18.51
C TYR A 30 -5.40 5.11 17.34
N THR A 31 -6.13 5.58 16.31
CA THR A 31 -6.39 4.82 15.04
C THR A 31 -6.88 5.67 13.83
N PHE A 32 -6.59 5.17 12.60
CA PHE A 32 -6.54 5.78 11.24
C PHE A 32 -7.83 5.82 10.39
N THR A 33 -8.95 5.32 10.87
CA THR A 33 -10.17 5.10 10.04
C THR A 33 -11.07 6.33 9.88
N SER A 34 -10.84 7.35 10.69
CA SER A 34 -11.60 8.61 10.73
C SER A 34 -10.81 9.79 10.16
N GLY A 35 -10.13 9.56 9.03
CA GLY A 35 -9.21 10.53 8.40
C GLY A 35 -9.80 11.93 8.23
N LYS A 36 -11.06 12.06 7.77
CA LYS A 36 -11.76 13.35 7.63
C LYS A 36 -11.89 14.11 8.95
N LYS A 37 -12.21 13.41 10.05
CA LYS A 37 -12.42 14.00 11.38
C LYS A 37 -11.11 14.53 11.95
N PHE A 38 -10.02 13.80 11.74
CA PHE A 38 -8.72 14.11 12.33
C PHE A 38 -7.76 14.86 11.39
N LYS A 39 -8.11 15.03 10.11
CA LYS A 39 -7.33 15.75 9.08
C LYS A 39 -5.88 15.31 9.01
N ILE A 40 -5.66 14.01 9.18
CA ILE A 40 -4.34 13.38 9.30
C ILE A 40 -3.50 13.45 8.02
N TRP A 41 -4.13 13.71 6.86
CA TRP A 41 -3.45 14.06 5.60
C TRP A 41 -4.31 15.03 4.77
N PRO A 42 -3.73 15.79 3.82
CA PRO A 42 -4.43 16.86 3.11
C PRO A 42 -5.73 16.42 2.41
N GLN A 43 -5.71 15.26 1.76
CA GLN A 43 -6.84 14.71 1.00
C GLN A 43 -7.93 14.06 1.84
N ALA A 44 -7.69 13.84 3.14
CA ALA A 44 -8.60 13.10 4.00
C ALA A 44 -10.02 13.69 4.06
N HIS A 45 -10.18 14.96 3.67
CA HIS A 45 -11.46 15.67 3.65
C HIS A 45 -12.47 15.13 2.62
N PHE A 46 -12.01 14.40 1.60
CA PHE A 46 -12.88 13.76 0.59
C PHE A 46 -13.52 12.45 1.06
N HIS A 47 -13.16 11.91 2.24
CA HIS A 47 -13.65 10.60 2.71
C HIS A 47 -15.08 10.71 3.26
N LEU A 48 -16.09 10.29 2.48
CA LEU A 48 -17.51 10.50 2.80
C LEU A 48 -18.36 9.22 2.91
N GLN A 49 -17.84 8.05 2.53
CA GLN A 49 -18.71 6.90 2.19
C GLN A 49 -18.60 5.67 3.10
N TRP A 50 -17.98 5.80 4.27
CA TRP A 50 -17.86 4.69 5.22
C TRP A 50 -19.24 4.15 5.65
N PRO A 51 -19.41 2.83 5.81
CA PRO A 51 -20.55 2.30 6.51
C PRO A 51 -20.50 2.73 7.99
N ARG A 52 -21.40 3.63 8.41
CA ARG A 52 -21.47 4.19 9.77
C ARG A 52 -20.24 5.08 10.11
N THR A 53 -19.72 5.04 11.35
CA THR A 53 -18.77 6.05 11.87
C THR A 53 -17.31 5.74 11.55
N GLY A 54 -16.97 4.48 11.21
CA GLY A 54 -15.59 4.05 11.01
C GLY A 54 -14.78 3.96 12.30
N GLU A 55 -15.47 3.72 13.41
CA GLU A 55 -14.87 3.59 14.75
C GLU A 55 -14.56 2.10 15.07
N PRO A 56 -13.71 1.83 16.09
CA PRO A 56 -13.18 0.49 16.41
C PRO A 56 -14.17 -0.54 17.01
N ASP A 57 -15.45 -0.56 16.64
CA ASP A 57 -16.48 -1.41 17.27
C ASP A 57 -17.18 -2.39 16.31
N HIS A 58 -16.65 -2.61 15.11
CA HIS A 58 -17.32 -3.39 14.06
C HIS A 58 -16.41 -4.44 13.40
N GLN A 59 -16.92 -5.65 13.21
CA GLN A 59 -16.22 -6.83 12.63
C GLN A 59 -15.53 -6.56 11.27
N SER A 60 -16.00 -5.56 10.54
CA SER A 60 -15.42 -5.11 9.27
C SER A 60 -14.04 -4.45 9.43
N PHE A 61 -13.77 -3.85 10.59
CA PHE A 61 -12.47 -3.31 11.00
C PHE A 61 -11.49 -4.44 11.39
N ASP A 62 -11.97 -5.42 12.16
CA ASP A 62 -11.16 -6.51 12.71
C ASP A 62 -10.60 -7.45 11.63
N ASN A 63 -11.39 -7.76 10.60
CA ASN A 63 -10.96 -8.64 9.50
C ASN A 63 -9.86 -8.01 8.60
N PHE A 64 -9.73 -6.69 8.60
CA PHE A 64 -8.89 -5.96 7.66
C PHE A 64 -7.44 -5.76 8.16
N PHE A 65 -7.25 -5.46 9.45
CA PHE A 65 -5.93 -5.17 10.05
C PHE A 65 -4.90 -6.30 9.85
N ALA A 66 -5.36 -7.50 9.50
CA ALA A 66 -4.53 -8.69 9.34
C ALA A 66 -3.76 -8.85 7.99
N THR A 67 -3.82 -7.94 6.98
CA THR A 67 -3.59 -8.39 5.56
C THR A 67 -2.70 -7.64 4.48
N GLY A 68 -1.92 -6.58 4.75
CA GLY A 68 -1.28 -5.71 3.71
C GLY A 68 -0.04 -6.05 2.79
N SER A 69 0.94 -6.91 3.10
CA SER A 69 2.30 -6.91 2.47
C SER A 69 2.83 -8.19 1.77
N TYR A 70 2.20 -9.37 1.85
CA TYR A 70 2.78 -10.64 1.28
C TYR A 70 2.57 -10.82 -0.22
N GLY A 71 1.66 -10.07 -0.85
CA GLY A 71 1.33 -10.26 -2.26
C GLY A 71 2.57 -10.19 -3.17
N TRP A 72 3.52 -9.31 -2.83
CA TRP A 72 4.77 -9.16 -3.58
C TRP A 72 5.68 -10.38 -3.46
N GLY A 73 5.86 -10.93 -2.26
CA GLY A 73 6.74 -12.08 -2.05
C GLY A 73 6.21 -13.36 -2.71
N GLU A 74 4.88 -13.55 -2.75
CA GLU A 74 4.29 -14.68 -3.47
C GLU A 74 4.36 -14.48 -4.98
N GLY A 75 4.06 -13.27 -5.47
CA GLY A 75 4.23 -12.94 -6.88
C GLY A 75 5.65 -13.21 -7.37
N ASP A 76 6.66 -12.83 -6.58
CA ASP A 76 8.07 -12.99 -6.92
C ASP A 76 8.51 -14.47 -7.03
N ARG A 77 7.70 -15.42 -6.57
CA ARG A 77 7.96 -16.88 -6.68
C ARG A 77 7.17 -17.56 -7.80
N ARG A 78 6.36 -16.81 -8.55
CA ARG A 78 5.43 -17.35 -9.56
C ARG A 78 5.81 -16.87 -10.95
N THR A 79 5.50 -17.70 -11.94
CA THR A 79 5.68 -17.38 -13.37
C THR A 79 4.35 -17.23 -14.12
N ASP A 80 3.23 -17.45 -13.43
CA ASP A 80 1.86 -17.61 -13.97
C ASP A 80 0.82 -16.82 -13.15
N ALA A 81 1.16 -15.62 -12.69
CA ALA A 81 0.35 -14.85 -11.76
C ALA A 81 -0.18 -13.53 -12.36
N GLY A 82 -1.08 -12.87 -11.65
CA GLY A 82 -1.43 -11.46 -11.82
C GLY A 82 -1.72 -10.87 -10.44
N ILE A 83 -1.38 -9.60 -10.22
CA ILE A 83 -1.60 -8.93 -8.93
C ILE A 83 -2.55 -7.76 -9.11
N ILE A 84 -3.62 -7.73 -8.31
CA ILE A 84 -4.41 -6.53 -8.08
C ILE A 84 -4.03 -6.03 -6.70
N ALA A 85 -3.35 -4.89 -6.66
CA ALA A 85 -2.94 -4.28 -5.40
C ALA A 85 -3.86 -3.09 -5.08
N LEU A 86 -4.72 -3.30 -4.09
CA LEU A 86 -5.66 -2.29 -3.59
C LEU A 86 -4.93 -1.42 -2.56
N GLU A 87 -4.25 -0.37 -3.03
CA GLU A 87 -3.53 0.55 -2.15
C GLU A 87 -2.60 -0.20 -1.15
N PRO A 88 -1.63 -0.99 -1.65
CA PRO A 88 -0.70 -1.77 -0.85
C PRO A 88 0.31 -0.88 -0.13
N GLU A 89 0.90 -1.40 0.94
CA GLU A 89 1.91 -0.72 1.75
C GLU A 89 2.94 0.04 0.89
N GLY A 90 3.15 1.33 1.22
CA GLY A 90 4.03 2.24 0.50
C GLY A 90 4.28 3.53 1.29
N PRO A 91 4.99 4.51 0.71
CA PRO A 91 5.69 4.46 -0.59
C PRO A 91 6.99 3.64 -0.52
N PRO A 92 7.73 3.50 -1.64
CA PRO A 92 9.00 2.78 -1.61
C PRO A 92 10.03 3.37 -0.63
N PHE A 93 10.80 2.50 0.03
CA PHE A 93 11.95 2.83 0.90
C PHE A 93 11.68 3.64 2.19
N GLU A 94 10.50 4.22 2.38
CA GLU A 94 10.19 5.03 3.56
C GLU A 94 8.71 4.97 3.92
N ASN A 95 8.40 5.08 5.20
CA ASN A 95 7.03 5.38 5.64
C ASN A 95 6.69 6.84 5.34
N GLN A 96 5.40 7.07 5.09
CA GLN A 96 4.79 8.39 4.99
C GLN A 96 3.50 8.39 5.80
N ILE A 97 2.97 9.58 6.09
CA ILE A 97 1.74 9.81 6.87
C ILE A 97 1.91 9.52 8.36
N ILE A 98 2.29 8.29 8.71
CA ILE A 98 2.60 7.86 10.07
C ILE A 98 4.12 7.89 10.25
N GLY A 99 4.66 9.10 10.17
CA GLY A 99 6.09 9.36 10.24
C GLY A 99 6.86 9.18 8.93
N THR A 100 8.15 9.51 8.97
CA THR A 100 9.03 9.61 7.80
C THR A 100 10.38 8.94 8.08
N TRP A 101 10.37 7.63 8.28
CA TRP A 101 11.56 6.82 8.54
C TRP A 101 11.72 5.71 7.49
N PRO A 102 12.95 5.18 7.31
CA PRO A 102 13.21 4.10 6.36
C PRO A 102 12.31 2.87 6.58
N ALA A 103 11.85 2.29 5.49
CA ALA A 103 11.02 1.08 5.46
C ALA A 103 11.27 0.34 4.14
N ARG A 104 10.81 -0.91 4.00
CA ARG A 104 10.85 -1.65 2.73
C ARG A 104 12.21 -1.54 1.99
N PRO A 105 13.30 -2.14 2.53
CA PRO A 105 14.64 -2.02 1.96
C PRO A 105 14.76 -2.47 0.50
N TYR A 106 13.82 -3.28 0.00
CA TYR A 106 13.77 -3.75 -1.38
C TYR A 106 12.78 -2.93 -2.25
N GLY A 107 12.64 -1.63 -1.95
CA GLY A 107 11.71 -0.72 -2.60
C GLY A 107 10.29 -0.92 -2.09
N ILE A 108 9.60 -1.93 -2.60
CA ILE A 108 8.21 -2.27 -2.20
C ILE A 108 8.14 -3.46 -1.22
N GLY A 109 9.25 -4.18 -1.05
CA GLY A 109 9.34 -5.37 -0.20
C GLY A 109 10.09 -5.11 1.11
N SER A 110 9.51 -5.56 2.22
CA SER A 110 10.23 -5.70 3.50
C SER A 110 11.09 -6.96 3.56
N LEU A 111 10.80 -7.94 2.71
CA LEU A 111 11.59 -9.14 2.48
C LEU A 111 12.31 -9.05 1.13
N PRO A 112 13.42 -9.79 0.95
CA PRO A 112 14.13 -9.83 -0.32
C PRO A 112 13.22 -10.19 -1.49
N LEU A 113 13.39 -9.48 -2.61
CA LEU A 113 12.75 -9.73 -3.90
C LEU A 113 13.83 -10.07 -4.94
N THR A 114 13.45 -10.67 -6.06
CA THR A 114 14.38 -11.16 -7.09
C THR A 114 14.74 -10.07 -8.08
N PHE A 115 15.85 -9.37 -7.80
CA PHE A 115 16.42 -8.37 -8.69
C PHE A 115 17.39 -8.96 -9.72
N ASP A 116 17.47 -8.31 -10.88
CA ASP A 116 18.53 -8.52 -11.87
C ASP A 116 19.24 -7.18 -12.18
N PRO A 117 20.56 -7.08 -11.94
CA PRO A 117 21.42 -8.07 -11.28
C PRO A 117 21.02 -8.30 -9.81
N PRO A 118 21.35 -9.45 -9.19
CA PRO A 118 20.97 -9.77 -7.82
C PRO A 118 21.49 -8.74 -6.80
N ILE A 119 20.82 -8.66 -5.66
CA ILE A 119 21.21 -7.84 -4.51
C ILE A 119 21.82 -8.75 -3.46
N THR A 120 23.02 -8.42 -3.02
CA THR A 120 23.75 -9.08 -1.94
C THR A 120 23.91 -8.15 -0.72
N ASP A 121 23.99 -6.85 -0.97
CA ASP A 121 24.06 -5.79 0.03
C ASP A 121 23.16 -4.64 -0.42
N VAL A 122 22.01 -4.47 0.23
CA VAL A 122 21.00 -3.46 -0.14
C VAL A 122 21.59 -2.05 -0.23
N ALA A 123 22.46 -1.67 0.71
CA ALA A 123 23.00 -0.32 0.76
C ALA A 123 23.94 0.00 -0.42
N LYS A 124 24.62 -1.02 -0.96
CA LYS A 124 25.53 -0.88 -2.09
C LYS A 124 24.85 -1.13 -3.43
N ASP A 125 24.01 -2.16 -3.48
CA ASP A 125 23.45 -2.69 -4.71
C ASP A 125 22.16 -1.96 -5.11
N LEU A 126 21.45 -1.33 -4.17
CA LEU A 126 20.21 -0.61 -4.43
C LEU A 126 20.29 0.84 -3.93
N PRO A 127 21.23 1.66 -4.44
CA PRO A 127 21.34 3.06 -4.06
C PRO A 127 20.07 3.83 -4.45
N THR A 128 19.63 4.71 -3.55
CA THR A 128 18.39 5.48 -3.72
C THR A 128 18.66 6.98 -3.83
N GLN A 129 17.71 7.71 -4.39
CA GLN A 129 17.72 9.17 -4.48
C GLN A 129 16.36 9.72 -4.11
N ARG A 130 16.35 10.93 -3.54
CA ARG A 130 15.11 11.63 -3.18
C ARG A 130 14.73 12.63 -4.27
N ILE A 131 13.52 12.52 -4.78
CA ILE A 131 12.88 13.48 -5.67
C ILE A 131 12.02 14.39 -4.79
N ASN A 132 12.40 15.67 -4.72
CA ASN A 132 11.63 16.67 -3.98
C ASN A 132 10.57 17.29 -4.90
N LEU A 133 9.32 17.32 -4.44
CA LEU A 133 8.23 18.01 -5.11
C LEU A 133 8.01 19.40 -4.52
N THR A 134 7.57 20.33 -5.36
CA THR A 134 7.20 21.70 -4.96
C THR A 134 5.73 21.82 -4.55
N ARG A 135 4.93 20.76 -4.71
CA ARG A 135 3.50 20.74 -4.36
C ARG A 135 3.28 20.17 -2.96
N SER A 136 2.30 20.71 -2.23
CA SER A 136 1.98 20.29 -0.86
C SER A 136 0.97 19.14 -0.79
N ASP A 137 0.28 18.82 -1.90
CA ASP A 137 -0.71 17.75 -2.00
C ASP A 137 -0.09 16.39 -2.35
N ARG A 138 1.24 16.31 -2.44
CA ARG A 138 2.00 15.10 -2.79
C ARG A 138 3.27 15.03 -1.94
N SER A 139 3.72 13.82 -1.60
CA SER A 139 4.96 13.57 -0.87
C SER A 139 6.22 13.80 -1.73
N ASN A 140 7.38 13.80 -1.11
CA ASN A 140 8.60 13.54 -1.87
C ASN A 140 8.67 12.03 -2.19
N CYS A 141 9.43 11.64 -3.20
CA CYS A 141 9.66 10.23 -3.51
C CYS A 141 11.10 9.82 -3.17
N ILE A 142 11.28 8.61 -2.67
CA ILE A 142 12.57 7.92 -2.75
C ILE A 142 12.46 6.86 -3.86
N VAL A 143 13.38 6.93 -4.82
CA VAL A 143 13.43 6.04 -5.98
C VAL A 143 14.84 5.49 -6.17
N GLN A 144 15.03 4.53 -7.07
CA GLN A 144 16.36 4.02 -7.38
C GLN A 144 17.21 5.10 -8.07
N GLN A 145 18.52 5.09 -7.82
CA GLN A 145 19.49 5.81 -8.65
C GLN A 145 19.66 5.12 -10.00
N ASN A 146 20.15 5.87 -10.99
CA ASN A 146 20.45 5.31 -12.31
C ASN A 146 21.82 4.62 -12.33
N PRO A 147 21.97 3.47 -13.00
CA PRO A 147 20.90 2.69 -13.64
C PRO A 147 20.07 1.89 -12.61
N PRO A 148 18.72 1.85 -12.73
CA PRO A 148 17.89 1.09 -11.80
C PRO A 148 18.05 -0.42 -12.02
N LYS A 149 17.91 -1.20 -10.95
CA LYS A 149 17.80 -2.66 -11.02
C LYS A 149 16.36 -3.06 -11.32
N ARG A 150 16.21 -4.18 -12.03
CA ARG A 150 14.89 -4.70 -12.43
C ARG A 150 14.43 -5.78 -11.47
N LEU A 151 13.13 -5.81 -11.17
CA LEU A 151 12.50 -6.92 -10.44
C LEU A 151 12.14 -8.02 -11.45
N SER A 152 13.13 -8.86 -11.76
CA SER A 152 13.07 -9.83 -12.87
C SER A 152 11.85 -10.74 -12.86
N ASN A 153 11.42 -11.24 -11.68
CA ASN A 153 10.25 -12.11 -11.60
C ASN A 153 8.93 -11.32 -11.65
N LEU A 154 8.82 -10.23 -10.90
CA LEU A 154 7.63 -9.35 -10.89
C LEU A 154 7.42 -8.60 -12.22
N ALA A 155 8.46 -8.49 -13.05
CA ALA A 155 8.38 -7.93 -14.40
C ALA A 155 7.63 -8.85 -15.39
N ASN A 156 7.46 -10.13 -15.06
CA ASN A 156 6.92 -11.11 -16.00
C ASN A 156 5.40 -11.13 -16.08
N PHE A 157 4.70 -10.42 -15.20
CA PHE A 157 3.24 -10.44 -15.17
C PHE A 157 2.62 -9.08 -14.92
N PRO A 158 1.36 -8.89 -15.34
CA PRO A 158 0.68 -7.62 -15.21
C PRO A 158 0.26 -7.36 -13.75
N VAL A 159 0.40 -6.10 -13.33
CA VAL A 159 -0.01 -5.59 -12.03
C VAL A 159 -0.99 -4.46 -12.23
N LEU A 160 -2.19 -4.59 -11.66
CA LEU A 160 -3.12 -3.48 -11.56
C LEU A 160 -2.93 -2.76 -10.23
N PHE A 161 -2.92 -1.45 -10.33
CA PHE A 161 -2.92 -0.53 -9.21
C PHE A 161 -4.04 0.49 -9.39
N TYR A 162 -4.75 0.80 -8.32
CA TYR A 162 -5.61 1.98 -8.33
C TYR A 162 -5.49 2.76 -7.04
N VAL A 163 -5.79 4.04 -7.14
CA VAL A 163 -5.79 4.99 -6.03
C VAL A 163 -7.10 5.73 -5.98
N THR A 164 -7.57 6.03 -4.77
CA THR A 164 -8.77 6.84 -4.55
C THR A 164 -8.40 8.23 -4.03
N GLU A 165 -9.18 9.26 -4.40
CA GLU A 165 -8.80 10.65 -4.05
C GLU A 165 -8.70 10.92 -2.54
N ALA A 166 -9.51 10.26 -1.71
CA ALA A 166 -9.52 10.51 -0.27
C ALA A 166 -8.53 9.63 0.50
N SER A 167 -7.94 8.64 -0.16
CA SER A 167 -6.94 7.78 0.46
C SER A 167 -5.67 8.54 0.75
N TYR A 168 -4.96 8.13 1.79
CA TYR A 168 -3.61 8.60 2.05
C TYR A 168 -2.62 8.14 0.96
N HIS A 169 -2.98 7.11 0.20
CA HIS A 169 -2.25 6.65 -0.97
C HIS A 169 -2.20 7.70 -2.09
N ALA A 170 -3.22 8.53 -2.24
CA ALA A 170 -3.19 9.68 -3.16
C ALA A 170 -2.04 10.65 -2.86
N TYR A 171 -1.53 10.65 -1.62
CA TYR A 171 -0.41 11.50 -1.23
C TYR A 171 0.95 10.99 -1.74
N TYR A 172 1.14 9.69 -1.98
CA TYR A 172 2.47 9.15 -2.30
C TYR A 172 2.53 8.10 -3.41
N ASP A 173 1.41 7.55 -3.88
CA ASP A 173 1.48 6.33 -4.71
C ASP A 173 1.97 6.51 -6.14
N TYR A 174 2.05 7.75 -6.63
CA TYR A 174 2.83 8.03 -7.84
C TYR A 174 4.33 7.74 -7.63
N CYS A 175 4.85 7.80 -6.40
CA CYS A 175 6.19 7.32 -6.08
C CYS A 175 6.27 5.79 -6.21
N THR A 176 5.22 5.10 -5.76
CA THR A 176 5.08 3.65 -5.90
C THR A 176 5.04 3.25 -7.37
N LEU A 177 4.28 3.98 -8.20
CA LEU A 177 4.25 3.80 -9.65
C LEU A 177 5.64 4.03 -10.27
N ALA A 178 6.29 5.15 -9.98
CA ALA A 178 7.59 5.51 -10.52
C ALA A 178 8.68 4.45 -10.21
N PHE A 179 8.71 3.92 -8.97
CA PHE A 179 9.62 2.84 -8.62
C PHE A 179 9.36 1.56 -9.42
N ARG A 180 8.10 1.19 -9.62
CA ARG A 180 7.75 -0.03 -10.35
C ARG A 180 8.10 0.07 -11.83
N GLU A 181 7.91 1.25 -12.43
CA GLU A 181 8.38 1.55 -13.78
C GLU A 181 9.90 1.42 -13.87
N GLN A 182 10.65 1.99 -12.92
CA GLN A 182 12.11 1.82 -12.84
C GLN A 182 12.53 0.34 -12.71
N ALA A 183 11.77 -0.43 -11.93
CA ALA A 183 12.01 -1.84 -11.72
C ALA A 183 11.57 -2.72 -12.92
N GLY A 184 11.02 -2.12 -13.98
CA GLY A 184 10.60 -2.80 -15.19
C GLY A 184 9.35 -3.67 -15.03
N MET A 185 8.50 -3.37 -14.04
CA MET A 185 7.23 -4.05 -13.83
C MET A 185 6.17 -3.57 -14.84
N GLN A 186 5.27 -4.47 -15.24
CA GLN A 186 4.13 -4.15 -16.11
C GLN A 186 2.98 -3.64 -15.25
N VAL A 187 2.84 -2.33 -15.10
CA VAL A 187 1.85 -1.71 -14.20
C VAL A 187 0.79 -0.96 -14.98
N ASP A 188 -0.46 -1.37 -14.80
CA ASP A 188 -1.62 -0.54 -15.11
C ASP A 188 -2.01 0.25 -13.87
N TYR A 189 -2.19 1.57 -14.01
CA TYR A 189 -2.54 2.48 -12.93
C TYR A 189 -3.88 3.16 -13.23
N ILE A 190 -4.79 3.15 -12.26
CA ILE A 190 -6.09 3.83 -12.36
C ILE A 190 -6.20 4.85 -11.22
N ASP A 191 -6.22 6.14 -11.59
CA ASP A 191 -6.68 7.18 -10.67
C ASP A 191 -8.21 7.22 -10.73
N LEU A 192 -8.90 6.68 -9.71
CA LEU A 192 -10.37 6.57 -9.72
C LEU A 192 -11.12 7.89 -10.03
N PRO A 193 -10.69 9.07 -9.54
CA PRO A 193 -11.31 10.35 -9.85
C PRO A 193 -11.22 10.73 -11.33
N GLU A 194 -10.18 10.29 -12.05
CA GLU A 194 -10.02 10.54 -13.49
C GLU A 194 -11.00 9.71 -14.32
N VAL A 195 -11.42 8.54 -13.82
CA VAL A 195 -12.46 7.69 -14.42
C VAL A 195 -13.85 7.95 -13.83
N GLY A 196 -14.03 9.07 -13.13
CA GLY A 196 -15.34 9.53 -12.62
C GLY A 196 -15.83 8.82 -11.35
N ILE A 197 -14.99 8.05 -10.67
CA ILE A 197 -15.28 7.43 -9.38
C ILE A 197 -14.62 8.26 -8.28
N ARG A 198 -15.46 8.84 -7.42
CA ARG A 198 -15.09 9.88 -6.46
C ARG A 198 -15.58 9.57 -5.06
N ASP A 199 -15.09 10.35 -4.10
CA ASP A 199 -15.42 10.35 -2.67
C ASP A 199 -15.01 9.08 -1.91
N ASN A 200 -14.19 8.25 -2.56
CA ASN A 200 -13.71 7.00 -2.00
C ASN A 200 -12.46 7.20 -1.14
N GLY A 201 -12.45 6.59 0.05
CA GLY A 201 -11.29 6.46 0.91
C GLY A 201 -10.48 5.19 0.64
N HIS A 202 -9.50 4.95 1.51
CA HIS A 202 -8.51 3.88 1.34
C HIS A 202 -9.15 2.50 1.18
N PHE A 203 -10.19 2.22 1.96
CA PHE A 203 -10.92 0.96 1.93
C PHE A 203 -12.15 1.03 1.02
N SER A 204 -11.98 1.62 -0.16
CA SER A 204 -13.03 1.80 -1.17
C SER A 204 -13.83 0.53 -1.52
N PHE A 205 -13.24 -0.66 -1.36
CA PHE A 205 -13.92 -1.95 -1.56
C PHE A 205 -14.98 -2.28 -0.48
N MET A 206 -14.95 -1.60 0.67
CA MET A 206 -15.94 -1.71 1.75
C MET A 206 -16.98 -0.59 1.74
N GLU A 207 -16.75 0.46 0.94
CA GLU A 207 -17.62 1.63 0.90
C GLU A 207 -18.85 1.37 0.04
N LYS A 208 -19.89 2.19 0.21
CA LYS A 208 -21.17 2.04 -0.49
C LYS A 208 -21.04 2.04 -2.02
N SER A 209 -20.01 2.71 -2.54
CA SER A 209 -19.72 2.80 -3.96
C SER A 209 -18.80 1.69 -4.49
N ASN A 210 -18.45 0.66 -3.69
CA ASN A 210 -17.51 -0.40 -4.08
C ASN A 210 -17.87 -1.08 -5.41
N LEU A 211 -19.17 -1.28 -5.69
CA LEU A 211 -19.66 -1.89 -6.93
C LEU A 211 -19.48 -1.00 -8.17
N ARG A 212 -19.08 0.26 -8.02
CA ARG A 212 -18.65 1.12 -9.14
C ARG A 212 -17.22 0.79 -9.57
N ILE A 213 -16.39 0.27 -8.66
CA ILE A 213 -14.97 -0.05 -8.90
C ILE A 213 -14.84 -1.48 -9.45
N ALA A 214 -15.64 -2.42 -8.93
CA ALA A 214 -15.57 -3.83 -9.30
C ALA A 214 -15.61 -4.10 -10.83
N PRO A 215 -16.43 -3.40 -11.65
CA PRO A 215 -16.42 -3.57 -13.10
C PRO A 215 -15.09 -3.21 -13.76
N LEU A 216 -14.37 -2.20 -13.24
CA LEU A 216 -13.05 -1.81 -13.75
C LEU A 216 -12.02 -2.91 -13.49
N LEU A 217 -12.04 -3.49 -12.29
CA LEU A 217 -11.15 -4.60 -11.92
C LEU A 217 -11.46 -5.84 -12.76
N ASN A 218 -12.75 -6.16 -12.93
CA ASN A 218 -13.16 -7.29 -13.77
C ASN A 218 -12.74 -7.07 -15.23
N ALA A 219 -12.98 -5.88 -15.79
CA ALA A 219 -12.57 -5.57 -17.17
C ALA A 219 -11.06 -5.70 -17.36
N TRP A 220 -10.27 -5.36 -16.35
CA TRP A 220 -8.83 -5.60 -16.37
C TRP A 220 -8.47 -7.08 -16.36
N ILE A 221 -9.09 -7.88 -15.47
CA ILE A 221 -8.88 -9.34 -15.41
C ILE A 221 -9.21 -10.00 -16.76
N GLN A 222 -10.31 -9.60 -17.40
CA GLN A 222 -10.78 -10.13 -18.68
C GLN A 222 -9.80 -9.91 -19.85
N LYS A 223 -8.75 -9.09 -19.69
CA LYS A 223 -7.68 -8.96 -20.69
C LYS A 223 -6.74 -10.16 -20.72
N PHE A 224 -6.72 -10.99 -19.67
CA PHE A 224 -5.72 -12.03 -19.44
C PHE A 224 -6.31 -13.44 -19.25
N VAL A 225 -7.63 -13.59 -19.35
CA VAL A 225 -8.35 -14.88 -19.28
C VAL A 225 -8.95 -15.27 -20.62
#